data_AF-A0A969D722-F1
#
_entry.id   AF-A0A969D722-F1
#
_cell.length_a   1.000
_cell.length_b   1.000
_cell.length_c   1.000
_cell.angle_alpha   90.00
_cell.angle_beta   90.00
_cell.angle_gamma   90.00
#
_symmetry.space_group_name_H-M   'P 1'
#
loop_
_entity.id
_entity.type
_entity.pdbx_description
1 polymer ?
#
loop_
_entity_poly.entity_id
_entity_poly.type
_entity_poly.pdbx_seq_one_letter_code
_entity_poly.pdbx_strand_id
1 'polypeptide(L)'
;MDTLRLSSAASYSLNAAVYIQYQVLPKLAIGFNIDALGLGFGAEQDAQFINNSASPAIGSAERAAPTASNLLLVGNNDIGQLKSEFYVAYRLSDRLSVRAGMDYTFSEYTATRTLAQDNDRFRFKAGMGFLAISFQPF
;
A
#
# COMPACT_ATOMS: atom_id res chain seq x y z
N MET A 1 13.24 -14.62 7.26
CA MET A 1 12.04 -13.79 7.45
C MET A 1 10.85 -14.67 7.18
N ASP A 2 9.89 -14.71 8.10
CA ASP A 2 8.69 -15.51 7.91
C ASP A 2 7.78 -14.85 6.87
N THR A 3 7.18 -15.66 6.00
CA THR A 3 6.44 -15.18 4.84
C THR A 3 5.08 -15.87 4.76
N LEU A 4 4.04 -15.10 4.50
CA LEU A 4 2.72 -15.61 4.16
C LEU A 4 2.50 -15.45 2.65
N ARG A 5 2.41 -16.57 1.93
CA ARG A 5 2.18 -16.57 0.48
C ARG A 5 0.70 -16.81 0.20
N LEU A 6 0.02 -15.80 -0.32
CA LEU A 6 -1.40 -15.86 -0.68
C LEU A 6 -1.60 -16.53 -2.06
N SER A 7 -2.72 -17.23 -2.24
CA SER A 7 -3.14 -17.75 -3.55
C SER A 7 -3.55 -16.61 -4.51
N SER A 8 -4.13 -15.54 -3.97
CA SER A 8 -4.43 -14.28 -4.66
C SER A 8 -4.20 -13.11 -3.71
N ALA A 9 -3.66 -12.00 -4.23
CA ALA A 9 -3.39 -10.79 -3.45
C ALA A 9 -4.38 -9.65 -3.78
N ALA A 10 -5.61 -9.99 -4.17
CA ALA A 10 -6.65 -9.01 -4.44
C ALA A 10 -7.19 -8.42 -3.13
N SER A 11 -6.90 -7.15 -2.88
CA SER A 11 -7.43 -6.35 -1.78
C SER A 11 -8.01 -5.04 -2.29
N TYR A 12 -9.02 -4.54 -1.59
CA TYR A 12 -9.65 -3.25 -1.85
C TYR A 12 -9.59 -2.38 -0.60
N SER A 13 -9.67 -1.07 -0.78
CA SER A 13 -9.62 -0.12 0.32
C SER A 13 -10.40 1.14 0.00
N LEU A 14 -10.98 1.73 1.04
CA LEU A 14 -11.53 3.08 1.03
C LEU A 14 -10.76 3.91 2.07
N ASN A 15 -10.00 4.89 1.59
CA ASN A 15 -9.13 5.71 2.43
C ASN A 15 -9.50 7.20 2.34
N ALA A 16 -9.42 7.87 3.49
CA ALA A 16 -9.28 9.32 3.56
C ALA A 16 -7.79 9.66 3.40
N ALA A 17 -7.51 10.58 2.47
CA ALA A 17 -6.15 10.89 2.06
C ALA A 17 -5.87 12.40 2.11
N VAL A 18 -4.62 12.73 2.39
CA VAL A 18 -4.11 14.11 2.37
C VAL A 18 -3.38 14.32 1.05
N TYR A 19 -3.69 15.43 0.37
CA TYR A 19 -3.03 15.86 -0.85
C TYR A 19 -2.43 17.24 -0.66
N ILE A 20 -1.12 17.36 -0.92
CA ILE A 20 -0.39 18.62 -0.82
C ILE A 20 0.35 18.82 -2.14
N GLN A 21 0.22 20.00 -2.71
CA GLN A 21 1.00 20.41 -3.87
C GLN A 21 1.49 21.84 -3.69
N TYR A 22 2.76 22.06 -4.00
CA TYR A 22 3.39 23.37 -3.97
C TYR A 22 3.91 23.73 -5.37
N GLN A 23 3.45 24.87 -5.89
CA GLN A 23 3.90 25.41 -7.17
C GLN A 23 5.23 26.14 -6.96
N VAL A 24 6.34 25.55 -7.44
CA VAL A 24 7.70 26.08 -7.27
C VAL A 24 8.02 27.14 -8.33
N LEU A 25 7.61 26.90 -9.58
CA LEU A 25 7.74 27.81 -10.73
C LEU A 25 6.42 27.83 -11.50
N PRO A 26 6.12 28.79 -12.40
CA PRO A 26 4.83 28.85 -13.11
C PRO A 26 4.40 27.55 -13.80
N LYS A 27 5.34 26.71 -14.24
CA LYS A 27 5.09 25.41 -14.87
C LYS A 27 5.52 24.20 -14.04
N LEU A 28 6.19 24.37 -12.90
CA LEU A 28 6.76 23.29 -12.11
C LEU A 28 6.15 23.25 -10.71
N ALA A 29 5.61 22.11 -10.32
CA ALA A 29 5.13 21.86 -8.98
C ALA A 29 5.77 20.59 -8.39
N ILE A 30 5.85 20.54 -7.07
CA ILE A 30 6.12 19.32 -6.31
C ILE A 30 4.86 18.97 -5.54
N GLY A 31 4.60 17.68 -5.36
CA GLY A 31 3.44 17.24 -4.62
C GLY A 31 3.66 15.94 -3.90
N PHE A 32 2.79 15.74 -2.91
CA PHE A 32 2.77 14.59 -2.05
C PHE A 32 1.31 14.22 -1.77
N ASN A 33 1.02 12.93 -1.78
CA ASN A 33 -0.24 12.42 -1.26
C ASN A 33 0.01 11.23 -0.35
N ILE A 34 -0.86 11.06 0.64
CA ILE A 34 -0.78 9.95 1.59
C ILE A 34 -2.15 9.60 2.15
N ASP A 35 -2.46 8.32 2.20
CA ASP A 35 -3.62 7.80 2.93
C ASP A 35 -3.38 7.93 4.44
N ALA A 36 -4.34 8.51 5.16
CA ALA A 36 -4.25 8.73 6.60
C ALA A 36 -5.00 7.68 7.40
N LEU A 37 -6.25 7.38 7.03
CA LEU A 37 -7.09 6.39 7.68
C LEU A 37 -8.16 5.85 6.75
N GLY A 38 -8.64 4.64 7.00
CA GLY A 38 -9.66 4.03 6.17
C GLY A 38 -9.99 2.59 6.53
N LEU A 39 -10.64 1.93 5.58
CA LEU A 39 -11.10 0.54 5.72
C LEU A 39 -10.60 -0.30 4.55
N GLY A 40 -9.99 -1.44 4.86
CA GLY A 40 -9.60 -2.49 3.93
C GLY A 40 -10.66 -3.57 3.86
N PHE A 41 -10.88 -4.14 2.67
CA PHE A 41 -11.84 -5.22 2.46
C PHE A 41 -11.46 -6.11 1.28
N GLY A 42 -11.96 -7.34 1.29
CA GLY A 42 -11.72 -8.35 0.26
C GLY A 42 -12.07 -9.74 0.77
N ALA A 43 -12.07 -10.73 -0.12
CA ALA A 43 -12.34 -12.11 0.25
C ALA A 43 -11.16 -12.72 1.02
N GLU A 44 -11.46 -13.58 1.98
CA GLU A 44 -10.47 -14.46 2.60
C GLU A 44 -9.82 -15.35 1.52
N GLN A 45 -8.50 -15.48 1.59
CA GLN A 45 -7.70 -16.24 0.65
C GLN A 45 -6.99 -17.37 1.37
N ASP A 46 -6.87 -18.51 0.69
CA ASP A 46 -5.96 -19.56 1.13
C ASP A 46 -4.52 -19.06 1.03
N ALA A 47 -3.72 -19.41 2.02
CA ALA A 47 -2.36 -18.94 2.18
C ALA A 47 -1.44 -20.07 2.63
N GLN A 48 -0.16 -19.94 2.33
CA GLN A 48 0.89 -20.85 2.78
C GLN A 48 1.85 -20.10 3.67
N PHE A 49 1.99 -20.55 4.92
CA PHE A 49 2.99 -20.01 5.83
C PHE A 49 4.35 -20.66 5.60
N ILE A 50 5.37 -19.83 5.39
CA ILE A 50 6.75 -20.24 5.16
C ILE A 50 7.58 -19.69 6.32
N ASN A 51 7.95 -20.58 7.25
CA ASN A 51 8.83 -20.27 8.37
C ASN A 51 10.29 -20.47 7.94
N ASN A 52 11.15 -19.47 8.19
CA ASN A 52 12.56 -19.54 7.82
C ASN A 52 13.45 -20.15 8.92
N SER A 53 12.86 -20.54 10.05
CA SER A 53 13.51 -21.22 11.16
C SER A 53 13.10 -22.70 11.13
N ALA A 54 14.06 -23.62 11.10
CA ALA A 54 13.91 -25.05 10.82
C ALA A 54 13.08 -25.86 11.85
N SER A 55 11.80 -25.52 12.04
CA SER A 55 10.80 -26.23 12.86
C SER A 55 9.57 -26.55 11.99
N PRO A 56 8.84 -27.68 12.20
CA PRO A 56 8.15 -28.41 11.14
C PRO A 56 6.92 -27.76 10.49
N ALA A 57 6.58 -26.52 10.83
CA ALA A 57 5.39 -25.84 10.30
C ALA A 57 5.63 -25.14 8.93
N ILE A 58 6.61 -25.60 8.15
CA ILE A 58 6.78 -25.14 6.77
C ILE A 58 5.59 -25.68 5.96
N GLY A 59 4.70 -24.78 5.51
CA GLY A 59 3.61 -25.13 4.61
C GLY A 59 2.29 -25.50 5.28
N SER A 60 2.00 -25.02 6.49
CA SER A 60 0.62 -25.10 6.97
C SER A 60 -0.29 -24.28 6.06
N ALA A 61 -1.40 -24.90 5.66
CA ALA A 61 -2.48 -24.20 4.97
C ALA A 61 -3.10 -23.22 5.97
N GLU A 62 -3.05 -21.95 5.62
CA GLU A 62 -3.63 -20.85 6.37
C GLU A 62 -4.74 -20.20 5.56
N ARG A 63 -5.47 -19.34 6.25
CA ARG A 63 -6.41 -18.43 5.63
C ARG A 63 -6.12 -17.02 6.10
N ALA A 64 -6.25 -16.06 5.21
CA ALA A 64 -6.00 -14.66 5.53
C ALA A 64 -6.89 -13.75 4.70
N ALA A 65 -7.31 -12.64 5.31
CA ALA A 65 -8.08 -11.60 4.65
C ALA A 65 -7.32 -10.26 4.71
N PRO A 66 -7.61 -9.30 3.82
CA PRO A 66 -7.08 -7.95 3.95
C PRO A 66 -7.37 -7.39 5.35
N THR A 67 -6.37 -6.82 6.00
CA THR A 67 -6.56 -6.21 7.32
C THR A 67 -7.60 -5.09 7.23
N ALA A 68 -8.62 -5.14 8.09
CA ALA A 68 -9.82 -4.31 7.94
C ALA A 68 -9.60 -2.82 8.20
N SER A 69 -8.64 -2.45 9.05
CA SER A 69 -8.35 -1.06 9.39
C SER A 69 -7.12 -0.58 8.62
N ASN A 70 -7.21 0.63 8.05
CA ASN A 70 -6.07 1.31 7.46
C ASN A 70 -5.72 2.51 8.34
N LEU A 71 -4.50 2.58 8.86
CA LEU A 71 -4.08 3.63 9.79
C LEU A 71 -2.62 4.02 9.54
N LEU A 72 -2.41 5.28 9.18
CA LEU A 72 -1.09 5.88 9.11
C LEU A 72 -0.56 6.11 10.53
N LEU A 73 0.39 5.28 10.94
CA LEU A 73 1.09 5.36 12.22
C LEU A 73 2.59 5.64 12.05
N VAL A 74 3.00 5.89 10.81
CA VAL A 74 4.34 6.23 10.34
C VAL A 74 5.30 5.02 10.35
N GLY A 75 5.75 4.64 9.15
CA GLY A 75 6.89 3.76 8.96
C GLY A 75 6.53 2.29 9.14
N ASN A 76 7.04 1.66 10.20
CA ASN A 76 6.78 0.23 10.48
C ASN A 76 5.54 -0.01 11.34
N ASN A 77 4.89 1.06 11.80
CA ASN A 77 3.68 0.97 12.61
C ASN A 77 2.41 0.99 11.76
N ASP A 78 2.52 1.36 10.48
CA ASP A 78 1.40 1.43 9.55
C ASP A 78 0.58 0.12 9.51
N ILE A 79 -0.72 0.27 9.32
CA ILE A 79 -1.70 -0.84 9.36
C ILE A 79 -2.52 -0.84 8.07
N GLY A 80 -2.79 -2.03 7.53
CA GLY A 80 -3.77 -2.22 6.47
C GLY A 80 -3.28 -1.95 5.05
N GLN A 81 -4.05 -1.18 4.31
CA GLN A 81 -3.88 -0.84 2.90
C GLN A 81 -3.70 0.67 2.78
N LEU A 82 -2.47 1.14 2.64
CA LEU A 82 -2.13 2.56 2.58
C LEU A 82 -1.25 2.85 1.39
N LYS A 83 -1.47 3.99 0.75
CA LYS A 83 -0.67 4.46 -0.37
C LYS A 83 -0.11 5.85 -0.11
N SER A 84 1.09 6.11 -0.64
CA SER A 84 1.65 7.46 -0.69
C SER A 84 2.45 7.68 -1.97
N GLU A 85 2.33 8.87 -2.54
CA GLU A 85 3.11 9.28 -3.71
C GLU A 85 3.87 10.56 -3.41
N PHE A 86 5.13 10.64 -3.84
CA PHE A 86 5.87 11.89 -3.96
C PHE A 86 6.20 12.13 -5.43
N TYR A 87 5.95 13.34 -5.93
CA TYR A 87 6.06 13.61 -7.35
C TYR A 87 6.48 15.04 -7.69
N VAL A 88 7.03 15.17 -8.89
CA VAL A 88 7.20 16.44 -9.60
C VAL A 88 6.17 16.49 -10.73
N ALA A 89 5.54 17.63 -10.91
CA ALA A 89 4.58 17.89 -11.98
C ALA A 89 5.06 19.03 -12.87
N TYR A 90 5.00 18.81 -14.19
CA TYR A 90 5.29 19.84 -15.18
C TYR A 90 4.05 20.14 -16.03
N ARG A 91 3.66 21.41 -16.09
CA ARG A 91 2.51 21.90 -16.85
C ARG A 91 2.89 22.10 -18.32
N LEU A 92 2.32 21.28 -19.19
CA LEU A 92 2.49 21.36 -20.65
C LEU A 92 1.62 22.48 -21.25
N SER A 93 0.41 22.65 -20.73
CA SER A 93 -0.53 23.72 -21.06
C SER A 93 -1.44 23.99 -19.88
N ASP A 94 -2.33 24.99 -19.97
CA ASP A 94 -3.25 25.34 -18.87
C ASP A 94 -4.16 24.18 -18.42
N ARG A 95 -4.31 23.13 -19.23
CA ARG A 95 -5.16 21.96 -18.94
C ARG A 95 -4.43 20.64 -18.85
N LEU A 96 -3.14 20.59 -19.23
CA LEU A 96 -2.39 19.35 -19.35
C LEU A 96 -1.11 19.43 -18.53
N SER A 97 -0.92 18.44 -17.67
CA SER A 97 0.31 18.28 -16.90
C SER A 97 0.82 16.85 -16.98
N VAL A 98 2.13 16.69 -16.89
CA VAL A 98 2.79 15.40 -16.70
C VAL A 98 3.32 15.33 -15.28
N ARG A 99 3.21 14.15 -14.65
CA ARG A 99 3.72 13.86 -13.31
C ARG A 99 4.71 12.71 -13.40
N ALA A 100 5.80 12.82 -12.67
CA ALA A 100 6.77 11.76 -12.48
C ALA A 100 7.11 11.67 -10.99
N GLY A 101 7.26 10.46 -10.46
CA GLY A 101 7.45 10.32 -9.02
C GLY A 101 7.67 8.89 -8.57
N MET A 102 7.61 8.75 -7.25
CA MET A 102 7.65 7.47 -6.55
C MET A 102 6.32 7.24 -5.86
N ASP A 103 5.82 6.02 -5.97
CA ASP A 103 4.72 5.46 -5.20
C ASP A 103 5.27 4.50 -4.14
N TYR A 104 4.66 4.52 -2.97
CA TYR A 104 4.82 3.51 -1.93
C TYR A 104 3.45 2.96 -1.56
N THR A 105 3.24 1.69 -1.89
CA THR A 105 2.03 0.95 -1.57
C THR A 105 2.31 -0.04 -0.44
N PHE A 106 1.61 0.13 0.68
CA PHE A 106 1.62 -0.75 1.83
C PHE A 106 0.38 -1.63 1.79
N SER A 107 0.58 -2.95 1.79
CA SER A 107 -0.50 -3.93 1.80
C SER A 107 -0.31 -4.92 2.93
N GLU A 108 -1.37 -5.16 3.70
CA GLU A 108 -1.36 -6.06 4.84
C GLU A 108 -2.56 -7.00 4.86
N TYR A 109 -2.28 -8.25 5.19
CA TYR A 109 -3.26 -9.30 5.42
C TYR A 109 -3.15 -9.80 6.86
N THR A 110 -4.30 -10.09 7.46
CA THR A 110 -4.41 -10.73 8.76
C THR A 110 -4.82 -12.19 8.56
N ALA A 111 -4.03 -13.11 9.11
CA ALA A 111 -4.32 -14.53 9.14
C ALA A 111 -5.44 -14.84 10.15
N THR A 112 -6.26 -15.85 9.88
CA THR A 112 -7.39 -16.26 10.74
C THR A 112 -6.93 -16.80 12.10
N ARG A 113 -5.67 -17.24 12.20
CA ARG A 113 -5.04 -17.66 13.45
C ARG A 113 -3.65 -17.04 13.57
N THR A 114 -3.18 -16.94 14.80
CA THR A 114 -1.82 -16.53 15.09
C THR A 114 -0.81 -17.59 14.66
N LEU A 115 0.27 -17.14 14.02
CA LEU A 115 1.36 -17.97 13.52
C LEU A 115 2.60 -17.78 14.40
N ALA A 116 3.79 -18.10 13.87
CA ALA A 116 5.02 -18.04 14.66
C ALA A 116 5.25 -16.64 15.27
N GLN A 117 5.81 -16.60 16.48
CA GLN A 117 6.12 -15.37 17.22
C GLN A 117 4.90 -14.50 17.55
N ASP A 118 3.74 -15.12 17.78
CA ASP A 118 2.48 -14.43 18.10
C ASP A 118 2.05 -13.44 16.99
N ASN A 119 2.48 -13.69 15.74
CA ASN A 119 2.19 -12.83 14.61
C ASN A 119 1.05 -13.37 13.75
N ASP A 120 0.03 -12.56 13.53
CA ASP A 120 -1.09 -12.81 12.63
C ASP A 120 -1.11 -11.85 11.42
N ARG A 121 -0.25 -10.83 11.40
CA ARG A 121 -0.24 -9.79 10.36
C ARG A 121 0.98 -9.89 9.46
N PHE A 122 0.74 -9.90 8.16
CA PHE A 122 1.78 -10.02 7.14
C PHE A 122 1.63 -8.90 6.13
N ARG A 123 2.73 -8.19 5.91
CA ARG A 123 2.76 -6.97 5.10
C ARG A 123 3.77 -7.03 3.97
N PHE A 124 3.44 -6.33 2.89
CA PHE A 124 4.33 -6.06 1.78
C PHE A 124 4.37 -4.56 1.50
N LYS A 125 5.57 -4.02 1.25
CA LYS A 125 5.81 -2.62 0.93
C LYS A 125 6.42 -2.55 -0.47
N ALA A 126 5.64 -2.12 -1.44
CA ALA A 126 6.10 -1.94 -2.81
C ALA A 126 6.48 -0.47 -3.03
N GLY A 127 7.71 -0.22 -3.48
CA GLY A 127 8.15 1.08 -3.97
C GLY A 127 8.25 1.05 -5.49
N MET A 128 7.52 1.93 -6.19
CA MET A 128 7.47 1.95 -7.65
C MET A 128 7.67 3.35 -8.20
N GLY A 129 8.45 3.49 -9.27
CA GLY A 129 8.48 4.72 -10.05
C GLY A 129 7.24 4.82 -10.94
N PHE A 130 6.76 6.04 -11.21
CA PHE A 130 5.64 6.24 -12.12
C PHE A 130 5.83 7.44 -13.05
N LEU A 131 5.10 7.38 -14.17
CA LEU A 131 4.81 8.49 -15.07
C LEU A 131 3.30 8.57 -15.28
N ALA A 132 2.74 9.77 -15.21
CA ALA A 132 1.31 10.01 -15.34
C ALA A 132 1.01 11.28 -16.12
N ILE A 133 -0.16 11.31 -16.77
CA ILE A 133 -0.73 12.48 -17.42
C ILE A 133 -1.96 12.91 -16.64
N SER A 134 -2.13 14.21 -16.43
CA SER A 134 -3.30 14.80 -15.76
C SER A 134 -3.93 15.83 -16.67
N PHE A 135 -5.25 15.72 -16.83
CA PHE A 135 -6.06 16.62 -17.65
C PHE A 135 -7.14 17.28 -16.81
N GLN A 136 -7.25 18.61 -16.91
CA GLN A 136 -8.30 19.40 -16.26
C GLN A 136 -9.31 19.86 -17.32
N PRO A 137 -10.55 19.31 -17.31
CA PRO A 137 -11.54 19.58 -18.35
C PRO A 137 -12.20 20.97 -18.27
N PHE A 138 -12.14 21.64 -17.13
CA PHE A 138 -12.80 22.93 -16.87
C PHE A 138 -11.82 23.92 -16.24
#